data_AF-A0A3M8TV42-F1
#
_entry.id   AF-A0A3M8TV42-F1
#
_cell.length_a   1.000
_cell.length_b   1.000
_cell.length_c   1.000
_cell.angle_alpha   90.00
_cell.angle_beta   90.00
_cell.angle_gamma   90.00
#
_symmetry.space_group_name_H-M   'P 1'
#
loop_
_entity.id
_entity.type
_entity.pdbx_description
1 polymer ?
#
loop_
_entity_poly.entity_id
_entity_poly.type
_entity_poly.pdbx_seq_one_letter_code
_entity_poly.pdbx_strand_id
1 'polypeptide(L)'
;MTPLPWRRWTRAVLGRRALLRWVHLVLGGALLMPYFLLTTVILGSVVRSDDLLTSLPWQLLAFAAALPLAALTALFPLVRPLEAMAARALCGLPESAELAAGPAASWDARRRTALWYALHLAVGGVVSGLTLAVPPAAVLLMALPVTGTSYGADLGRPGAFDGGRAVLAPAAGALLLA
;
A
#
# COMPACT_ATOMS: atom_id res chain seq x y z
N MET A 1 35.00 16.95 -10.22
CA MET A 1 34.14 15.95 -10.89
C MET A 1 32.77 15.94 -10.22
N THR A 2 31.79 16.64 -10.79
CA THR A 2 30.41 16.68 -10.29
C THR A 2 29.75 15.32 -10.51
N PRO A 3 29.16 14.68 -9.49
CA PRO A 3 28.47 13.41 -9.68
C PRO A 3 27.30 13.61 -10.64
N LEU A 4 27.23 12.81 -11.70
CA LEU A 4 26.15 12.82 -12.67
C LEU A 4 24.78 12.73 -11.95
N PRO A 5 23.77 13.53 -12.37
CA PRO A 5 22.51 13.68 -11.66
C PRO A 5 21.82 12.33 -11.40
N TRP A 6 21.88 11.38 -12.34
CA TRP A 6 21.26 10.06 -12.22
C TRP A 6 21.74 9.25 -10.99
N ARG A 7 23.00 9.39 -10.56
CA ARG A 7 23.52 8.71 -9.34
C ARG A 7 22.97 9.27 -8.03
N ARG A 8 22.44 10.50 -8.04
CA ARG A 8 21.73 11.07 -6.88
C ARG A 8 20.29 10.57 -6.85
N TRP A 9 19.62 10.52 -8.01
CA TRP A 9 18.26 9.99 -8.14
C TRP A 9 18.18 8.49 -7.78
N THR A 10 19.08 7.66 -8.30
CA THR A 10 19.10 6.23 -7.94
C THR A 10 19.38 5.99 -6.46
N ARG A 11 20.23 6.78 -5.81
CA ARG A 11 20.43 6.69 -4.36
C ARG A 11 19.26 7.26 -3.55
N ALA A 12 18.52 8.21 -4.09
CA ALA A 12 17.33 8.77 -3.45
C ALA A 12 16.15 7.78 -3.50
N VAL A 13 16.02 7.01 -4.59
CA VAL A 13 14.91 6.07 -4.81
C VAL A 13 15.24 4.63 -4.39
N LEU A 14 16.47 4.17 -4.65
CA LEU A 14 16.93 2.79 -4.37
C LEU A 14 17.97 2.71 -3.23
N GLY A 15 18.27 3.83 -2.57
CA GLY A 15 19.21 3.82 -1.45
C GLY A 15 18.64 3.08 -0.24
N ARG A 16 19.52 2.58 0.63
CA ARG A 16 19.14 1.89 1.89
C ARG A 16 18.09 2.63 2.71
N ARG A 17 18.14 3.97 2.77
CA ARG A 17 17.15 4.79 3.48
C ARG A 17 15.77 4.77 2.82
N ALA A 18 15.71 4.78 1.49
CA ALA A 18 14.45 4.68 0.76
C ALA A 18 13.82 3.29 0.93
N LEU A 19 14.64 2.24 0.85
CA LEU A 19 14.20 0.86 1.11
C LEU A 19 13.64 0.69 2.52
N LEU A 20 14.30 1.22 3.55
CA LEU A 20 13.78 1.12 4.92
C LEU A 20 12.47 1.88 5.12
N ARG A 21 12.33 3.07 4.52
CA ARG A 21 11.06 3.83 4.52
C ARG A 21 9.95 3.11 3.77
N TRP A 22 10.29 2.48 2.65
CA TRP A 22 9.35 1.63 1.93
C TRP A 22 8.94 0.42 2.78
N VAL A 23 9.88 -0.25 3.47
CA VAL A 23 9.57 -1.34 4.40
C VAL A 23 8.64 -0.86 5.52
N HIS A 24 8.86 0.34 6.07
CA HIS A 24 7.95 0.93 7.07
C HIS A 24 6.52 1.00 6.51
N LEU A 25 6.33 1.56 5.30
CA LEU A 25 5.02 1.64 4.66
C LEU A 25 4.42 0.25 4.41
N VAL A 26 5.22 -0.70 3.92
CA VAL A 26 4.76 -2.08 3.71
C VAL A 26 4.28 -2.72 5.02
N LEU A 27 4.95 -2.45 6.12
CA LEU A 27 4.58 -2.90 7.46
C LEU A 27 3.23 -2.31 7.89
N GLY A 28 2.98 -1.03 7.60
CA GLY A 28 1.67 -0.40 7.79
C GLY A 28 0.56 -1.11 6.99
N GLY A 29 0.83 -1.47 5.73
CA GLY A 29 -0.12 -2.27 4.94
C GLY A 29 -0.35 -3.68 5.50
N ALA A 30 0.70 -4.34 6.01
CA ALA A 30 0.59 -5.64 6.65
C ALA A 30 -0.25 -5.58 7.94
N LEU A 31 -0.08 -4.53 8.75
CA LEU A 31 -0.87 -4.30 9.96
C LEU A 31 -2.35 -4.02 9.65
N LEU A 32 -2.67 -3.44 8.49
CA LEU A 32 -4.04 -3.19 8.08
C LEU A 32 -4.79 -4.47 7.63
N MET A 33 -4.07 -5.48 7.14
CA MET A 33 -4.61 -6.70 6.55
C MET A 33 -5.72 -7.40 7.38
N PRO A 34 -5.55 -7.66 8.69
CA PRO A 34 -6.62 -8.32 9.47
C PRO A 34 -7.93 -7.53 9.50
N TYR A 35 -7.87 -6.20 9.54
CA TYR A 35 -9.07 -5.34 9.53
C TYR A 35 -9.70 -5.29 8.13
N PHE A 36 -8.88 -5.26 7.09
CA PHE A 36 -9.35 -5.34 5.70
C PHE A 36 -10.08 -6.66 5.41
N LEU A 37 -9.52 -7.79 5.84
CA LEU A 37 -10.16 -9.09 5.69
C LEU A 37 -11.47 -9.17 6.48
N LEU A 38 -11.49 -8.68 7.72
CA LEU A 38 -12.70 -8.64 8.55
C LEU A 38 -13.82 -7.83 7.87
N THR A 39 -13.50 -6.63 7.38
CA THR A 39 -14.49 -5.77 6.72
C THR A 39 -14.97 -6.34 5.40
N THR A 40 -14.10 -7.02 4.64
CA THR A 40 -14.49 -7.75 3.43
C THR A 40 -15.47 -8.89 3.75
N VAL A 41 -15.21 -9.67 4.81
CA VAL A 41 -16.12 -10.74 5.25
C VAL A 41 -17.47 -10.19 5.69
N ILE A 42 -17.49 -9.10 6.46
CA ILE A 42 -18.74 -8.44 6.88
C ILE A 42 -19.49 -7.91 5.66
N LEU A 43 -18.79 -7.28 4.71
CA LEU A 43 -19.44 -6.72 3.53
C LEU A 43 -20.02 -7.81 2.64
N GLY A 44 -19.36 -8.96 2.53
CA GLY A 44 -19.87 -10.11 1.77
C GLY A 44 -20.97 -10.91 2.44
N SER A 45 -21.14 -10.80 3.76
CA SER A 45 -22.32 -11.38 4.42
C SER A 45 -23.56 -10.50 4.24
N VAL A 46 -23.38 -9.18 4.08
CA VAL A 46 -24.48 -8.22 3.88
C VAL A 46 -24.85 -8.08 2.41
N VAL A 47 -23.85 -8.04 1.53
CA VAL A 47 -24.01 -7.83 0.09
C VAL A 47 -23.80 -9.17 -0.62
N ARG A 48 -24.86 -9.69 -1.23
CA ARG A 48 -24.80 -10.91 -2.04
C ARG A 48 -24.23 -10.61 -3.43
N SER A 49 -22.93 -10.29 -3.46
CA SER A 49 -22.17 -9.93 -4.66
C SER A 49 -20.97 -10.85 -4.79
N ASP A 50 -20.80 -11.46 -5.96
CA ASP A 50 -19.65 -12.34 -6.26
C ASP A 50 -18.36 -11.52 -6.53
N ASP A 51 -18.50 -10.22 -6.78
CA ASP A 51 -17.40 -9.34 -7.22
C ASP A 51 -16.64 -8.59 -6.10
N LEU A 52 -16.78 -8.97 -4.82
CA LEU A 52 -16.23 -8.15 -3.72
C LEU A 52 -14.71 -8.02 -3.74
N LEU A 53 -14.01 -9.07 -4.18
CA LEU A 53 -12.55 -9.09 -4.28
C LEU A 53 -12.01 -8.61 -5.64
N THR A 54 -12.86 -8.53 -6.65
CA THR A 54 -12.49 -8.14 -8.02
C THR A 54 -12.89 -6.69 -8.32
N SER A 55 -13.95 -6.20 -7.68
CA SER A 55 -14.46 -4.84 -7.83
C SER A 55 -13.67 -3.84 -7.00
N LEU A 56 -13.03 -2.88 -7.69
CA LEU A 56 -12.28 -1.81 -7.05
C LEU A 56 -13.14 -0.97 -6.07
N PRO A 57 -14.39 -0.57 -6.39
CA PRO A 57 -15.24 0.11 -5.42
C PRO A 57 -15.46 -0.67 -4.11
N TRP A 58 -15.67 -1.99 -4.19
CA TRP A 58 -15.87 -2.82 -3.00
C TRP A 58 -14.60 -2.96 -2.18
N GLN A 59 -13.44 -3.13 -2.83
CA GLN A 59 -12.15 -3.14 -2.16
C GLN A 59 -11.86 -1.80 -1.47
N LEU A 60 -12.13 -0.66 -2.13
CA LEU A 60 -11.95 0.67 -1.53
C LEU A 60 -12.89 0.90 -0.36
N LEU A 61 -14.12 0.39 -0.42
CA LEU A 61 -15.07 0.48 0.69
C LEU A 61 -14.62 -0.38 1.88
N ALA A 62 -14.19 -1.63 1.66
CA ALA A 62 -13.64 -2.48 2.70
C ALA A 62 -12.39 -1.84 3.34
N PHE A 63 -11.49 -1.30 2.51
CA PHE A 63 -10.33 -0.55 2.95
C PHE A 63 -10.71 0.65 3.83
N ALA A 64 -11.65 1.49 3.39
CA ALA A 64 -12.11 2.63 4.16
C ALA A 64 -12.78 2.21 5.49
N ALA A 65 -13.56 1.13 5.48
CA ALA A 65 -14.19 0.58 6.68
C ALA A 65 -13.18 -0.05 7.67
N ALA A 66 -12.03 -0.51 7.19
CA ALA A 66 -10.98 -1.10 8.02
C ALA A 66 -10.25 -0.05 8.87
N LEU A 67 -10.08 1.16 8.34
CA LEU A 67 -9.36 2.26 9.02
C LEU A 67 -9.92 2.65 10.39
N PRO A 68 -11.23 2.85 10.61
CA PRO A 68 -11.75 3.16 11.94
C PRO A 68 -11.55 2.00 12.92
N LEU A 69 -11.68 0.75 12.48
CA LEU A 69 -11.41 -0.43 13.33
C LEU A 69 -9.94 -0.47 13.76
N ALA A 70 -9.02 -0.21 12.83
CA ALA A 70 -7.61 -0.13 13.15
C ALA A 70 -7.29 1.10 14.03
N ALA A 71 -7.91 2.25 13.80
CA ALA A 71 -7.72 3.44 14.63
C ALA A 71 -8.10 3.19 16.09
N LEU A 72 -9.11 2.34 16.36
CA LEU A 72 -9.49 1.95 17.71
C LEU A 72 -8.40 1.12 18.41
N THR A 73 -7.64 0.30 17.69
CA THR A 73 -6.56 -0.47 18.31
C THR A 73 -5.36 0.40 18.69
N ALA A 74 -5.21 1.57 18.08
CA ALA A 74 -4.23 2.56 18.52
C ALA A 74 -4.47 3.11 19.94
N LEU A 75 -5.64 2.85 20.53
CA LEU A 75 -5.92 3.18 21.94
C LEU A 75 -5.18 2.25 22.91
N PHE A 76 -4.70 1.10 22.45
CA PHE A 76 -3.85 0.23 23.27
C PHE A 76 -2.50 0.92 23.54
N PRO A 77 -2.09 1.05 24.81
CA PRO A 77 -0.88 1.80 25.18
C PRO A 77 0.40 1.36 24.48
N LEU A 78 0.45 0.10 24.03
CA LEU A 78 1.61 -0.51 23.38
C LEU A 78 1.77 -0.09 21.91
N VAL A 79 0.71 0.35 21.23
CA VAL A 79 0.80 0.73 19.80
C VAL A 79 1.73 1.93 19.61
N ARG A 80 1.61 2.94 20.48
CA ARG A 80 2.42 4.15 20.41
C ARG A 80 3.94 3.90 20.49
N PRO A 81 4.48 3.16 21.48
CA PRO A 81 5.91 2.83 21.52
C PRO A 81 6.35 1.95 20.34
N LEU A 82 5.54 0.96 19.92
CA LEU A 82 5.88 0.10 18.78
C LEU A 82 6.04 0.91 17.49
N GLU A 83 5.08 1.79 17.20
CA GLU A 83 5.14 2.68 16.03
C GLU A 83 6.32 3.66 16.13
N ALA A 84 6.60 4.22 17.32
CA ALA A 84 7.75 5.09 17.52
C ALA A 84 9.08 4.35 17.26
N MET A 85 9.23 3.12 17.73
CA MET A 85 10.41 2.30 17.47
C MET A 85 10.54 1.94 16.00
N ALA A 86 9.44 1.53 15.35
CA ALA A 86 9.42 1.24 13.92
C ALA A 86 9.82 2.47 13.10
N ALA A 87 9.25 3.64 13.39
CA ALA A 87 9.59 4.89 12.74
C ALA A 87 11.07 5.26 12.95
N ARG A 88 11.61 5.10 14.16
CA ARG A 88 13.04 5.36 14.44
C ARG A 88 13.94 4.47 13.60
N ALA A 89 13.70 3.15 13.64
CA ALA A 89 14.53 2.15 12.98
C ALA A 89 14.47 2.27 11.45
N LEU A 90 13.29 2.56 10.89
CA LEU A 90 13.03 2.44 9.46
C LEU A 90 13.01 3.79 8.72
N CYS A 91 12.65 4.89 9.39
CA CYS A 91 12.66 6.22 8.75
C CYS A 91 14.02 6.92 8.84
N GLY A 92 14.98 6.36 9.58
CA GLY A 92 16.33 6.88 9.74
C GLY A 92 16.38 8.16 10.57
N LEU A 93 15.54 8.22 11.61
CA LEU A 93 15.49 9.36 12.53
C LEU A 93 16.72 9.34 13.44
N PRO A 94 17.35 10.50 13.70
CA PRO A 94 18.48 10.58 14.64
C PRO A 94 18.01 10.26 16.07
N GLU A 95 18.94 9.84 16.93
CA GLU A 95 18.58 9.50 18.31
C GLU A 95 17.96 10.70 19.08
N SER A 96 18.39 11.91 18.73
CA SER A 96 17.86 13.17 19.25
C SER A 96 16.47 13.54 18.76
N ALA A 97 15.91 12.84 17.77
CA ALA A 97 14.55 13.10 17.33
C ALA A 97 13.57 12.74 18.44
N GLU A 98 12.80 13.72 18.89
CA GLU A 98 11.79 13.52 19.92
C GLU A 98 10.63 12.69 19.34
N LEU A 99 10.58 11.42 19.73
CA LEU A 99 9.46 10.54 19.44
C LEU A 99 8.73 10.26 20.73
N ALA A 100 7.42 10.38 20.69
CA ALA A 100 6.62 10.15 21.88
C ALA A 100 6.47 8.65 22.15
N ALA A 101 7.48 8.07 22.79
CA ALA A 101 7.58 6.63 23.07
C ALA A 101 6.84 6.20 24.35
N GLY A 102 6.46 7.14 25.22
CA GLY A 102 5.68 6.83 26.43
C GLY A 102 4.20 6.56 26.12
N PRO A 103 3.47 5.83 26.99
CA PRO A 103 2.02 5.65 26.88
C PRO A 103 1.25 6.96 26.75
N ALA A 104 0.15 6.97 26.00
CA ALA A 104 -0.71 8.15 25.86
C ALA A 104 -1.58 8.34 27.11
N ALA A 105 -1.14 9.23 28.02
CA ALA A 105 -1.81 9.51 29.28
C ALA A 105 -3.06 10.40 29.13
N SER A 106 -3.12 11.27 28.12
CA SER A 106 -4.25 12.16 27.85
C SER A 106 -5.06 11.71 26.64
N TRP A 107 -6.34 12.13 26.59
CA TRP A 107 -7.21 11.89 25.42
C TRP A 107 -6.69 12.55 24.15
N ASP A 108 -6.10 13.74 24.25
CA ASP A 108 -5.51 14.41 23.09
C ASP A 108 -4.32 13.62 22.51
N ALA A 109 -3.45 13.09 23.39
CA ALA A 109 -2.36 12.21 22.98
C ALA A 109 -2.88 10.93 22.32
N ARG A 110 -3.96 10.34 22.86
CA ARG A 110 -4.60 9.14 22.28
C ARG A 110 -5.17 9.40 20.89
N ARG A 111 -5.88 10.53 20.70
CA ARG A 111 -6.44 10.91 19.38
C ARG A 111 -5.35 11.14 18.35
N ARG A 112 -4.26 11.83 18.74
CA ARG A 112 -3.09 12.02 17.87
C ARG A 112 -2.43 10.70 17.50
N THR A 113 -2.25 9.78 18.47
CA THR A 113 -1.71 8.44 18.20
C THR A 113 -2.61 7.67 17.23
N ALA A 114 -3.93 7.67 17.45
CA ALA A 114 -4.87 7.00 16.56
C ALA A 114 -4.84 7.58 15.14
N LEU A 115 -4.76 8.90 14.99
CA LEU A 115 -4.66 9.55 13.69
C LEU A 115 -3.38 9.19 12.95
N TRP A 116 -2.23 9.25 13.63
CA TRP A 116 -0.94 8.89 13.02
C TRP A 116 -0.85 7.40 12.67
N TYR A 117 -1.39 6.54 13.53
CA TYR A 117 -1.47 5.10 13.26
C TYR A 117 -2.37 4.80 12.05
N ALA A 118 -3.58 5.38 12.01
CA ALA A 118 -4.48 5.23 10.88
C ALA A 118 -3.86 5.76 9.58
N LEU A 119 -3.15 6.90 9.63
CA LEU A 119 -2.43 7.43 8.48
C LEU A 119 -1.32 6.49 8.01
N HIS A 120 -0.54 5.93 8.95
CA HIS A 120 0.51 4.96 8.64
C HIS A 120 -0.07 3.72 7.92
N LEU A 121 -1.14 3.15 8.47
CA LEU A 121 -1.84 2.00 7.88
C LEU A 121 -2.49 2.35 6.54
N ALA A 122 -3.11 3.52 6.41
CA ALA A 122 -3.77 3.94 5.17
C ALA A 122 -2.76 4.13 4.03
N VAL A 123 -1.71 4.92 4.25
CA VAL A 123 -0.67 5.13 3.23
C VAL A 123 0.08 3.83 2.97
N GLY A 124 0.39 3.07 4.04
CA GLY A 124 1.05 1.78 3.95
C GLY A 124 0.25 0.75 3.16
N GLY A 125 -1.06 0.68 3.37
CA GLY A 125 -1.96 -0.22 2.64
C GLY A 125 -2.04 0.12 1.15
N VAL A 126 -2.13 1.40 0.79
CA VAL A 126 -2.07 1.84 -0.62
C VAL A 126 -0.72 1.46 -1.24
N VAL A 127 0.39 1.75 -0.56
CA VAL A 127 1.73 1.46 -1.07
C VAL A 127 1.96 -0.05 -1.19
N SER A 128 1.52 -0.86 -0.24
CA SER A 128 1.56 -2.33 -0.32
C SER A 128 0.72 -2.84 -1.48
N GLY A 129 -0.50 -2.34 -1.64
CA GLY A 129 -1.38 -2.70 -2.75
C GLY A 129 -0.74 -2.38 -4.11
N LEU A 130 -0.20 -1.18 -4.28
CA LEU A 130 0.53 -0.79 -5.50
C LEU A 130 1.78 -1.65 -5.70
N THR A 131 2.55 -1.90 -4.64
CA THR A 131 3.76 -2.74 -4.69
C THR A 131 3.42 -4.15 -5.17
N LEU A 132 2.28 -4.71 -4.76
CA LEU A 132 1.84 -6.05 -5.15
C LEU A 132 1.17 -6.09 -6.52
N ALA A 133 0.42 -5.03 -6.89
CA ALA A 133 -0.38 -5.01 -8.12
C ALA A 133 0.39 -4.52 -9.34
N VAL A 134 1.24 -3.50 -9.19
CA VAL A 134 1.90 -2.82 -10.32
C VAL A 134 2.89 -3.73 -11.05
N PRO A 135 3.81 -4.46 -10.37
CA PRO A 135 4.74 -5.34 -11.08
C PRO A 135 4.08 -6.44 -11.93
N PRO A 136 3.14 -7.26 -11.41
CA PRO A 136 2.47 -8.24 -12.25
C PRO A 136 1.61 -7.60 -13.33
N ALA A 137 0.93 -6.49 -13.06
CA ALA A 137 0.15 -5.76 -14.08
C ALA A 137 1.04 -5.28 -15.23
N ALA A 138 2.22 -4.71 -14.94
CA ALA A 138 3.17 -4.27 -15.95
C ALA A 138 3.66 -5.43 -16.81
N VAL A 139 4.04 -6.55 -16.20
CA VAL A 139 4.47 -7.77 -16.92
C VAL A 139 3.35 -8.29 -17.81
N LEU A 140 2.12 -8.38 -17.31
CA LEU A 140 0.96 -8.83 -18.09
C LEU A 140 0.67 -7.91 -19.28
N LEU A 141 0.74 -6.59 -19.09
CA LEU A 141 0.54 -5.62 -20.17
C LEU A 141 1.64 -5.69 -21.24
N MET A 142 2.89 -5.92 -20.85
CA MET A 142 3.99 -6.14 -21.78
C MET A 142 3.87 -7.46 -22.54
N ALA A 143 3.39 -8.51 -21.88
CA ALA A 143 3.22 -9.85 -22.46
C ALA A 143 1.93 -10.00 -23.28
N LEU A 144 0.98 -9.06 -23.18
CA LEU A 144 -0.32 -9.14 -23.85
C LEU A 144 -0.27 -9.38 -25.38
N PRO A 145 0.70 -8.83 -26.15
CA PRO A 145 0.79 -9.10 -27.59
C PRO A 145 1.20 -10.54 -27.92
N VAL A 146 1.87 -11.24 -27.00
CA VAL A 146 2.44 -12.57 -27.23
C VAL A 146 1.60 -13.70 -26.61
N THR A 147 0.72 -13.42 -25.66
CA THR A 147 -0.02 -14.45 -24.90
C THR A 147 -1.32 -14.95 -25.54
N GLY A 148 -1.68 -14.50 -26.75
CA GLY A 148 -2.91 -14.91 -27.43
C GLY A 148 -4.19 -14.42 -26.73
N THR A 149 -5.34 -14.53 -27.40
CA THR A 149 -6.62 -14.00 -26.89
C THR A 149 -7.18 -14.79 -25.70
N SER A 150 -6.81 -16.06 -25.55
CA SER A 150 -7.27 -16.94 -24.47
C SER A 150 -6.69 -16.59 -23.10
N TYR A 151 -5.41 -16.21 -23.03
CA TYR A 151 -4.75 -15.87 -21.75
C TYR A 151 -5.29 -14.57 -21.13
N GLY A 152 -5.66 -13.60 -21.97
CA GLY A 152 -6.30 -12.37 -21.50
C GLY A 152 -7.74 -12.59 -21.03
N ALA A 153 -8.50 -13.46 -21.70
CA ALA A 153 -9.91 -13.69 -21.37
C ALA A 153 -10.10 -14.32 -19.97
N ASP A 154 -9.25 -15.28 -19.59
CA ASP A 154 -9.34 -15.97 -18.29
C ASP A 154 -8.81 -15.14 -17.11
N LEU A 155 -7.93 -14.16 -17.35
CA LEU A 155 -7.38 -13.26 -16.32
C LEU A 155 -8.13 -11.93 -16.19
N GLY A 156 -9.28 -11.79 -16.87
CA GLY A 156 -10.06 -10.55 -16.85
C GLY A 156 -9.36 -9.43 -17.62
N ARG A 157 -9.14 -9.64 -18.92
CA ARG A 157 -8.59 -8.65 -19.86
C ARG A 157 -9.20 -7.27 -19.56
N PRO A 158 -8.39 -6.24 -19.27
CA PRO A 158 -8.93 -4.90 -19.13
C PRO A 158 -9.53 -4.52 -20.48
N GLY A 159 -10.86 -4.37 -20.57
CA GLY A 159 -11.54 -4.03 -21.83
C GLY A 159 -11.01 -2.75 -22.50
N ALA A 160 -10.22 -1.96 -21.77
CA ALA A 160 -9.45 -0.83 -22.28
C ALA A 160 -8.43 -1.19 -23.40
N PHE A 161 -7.94 -2.45 -23.47
CA PHE A 161 -6.91 -2.91 -24.41
C PHE A 161 -7.40 -3.96 -25.42
N ASP A 162 -8.69 -3.90 -25.79
CA ASP A 162 -9.29 -4.79 -26.79
C ASP A 162 -9.04 -4.32 -28.24
N GLY A 163 -9.04 -5.28 -29.17
CA GLY A 163 -8.82 -5.03 -30.59
C GLY A 163 -7.49 -4.32 -30.88
N GLY A 164 -7.54 -3.25 -31.70
CA GLY A 164 -6.35 -2.49 -32.10
C GLY A 164 -5.63 -1.77 -30.96
N ARG A 165 -6.26 -1.59 -29.79
CA ARG A 165 -5.65 -0.92 -28.63
C ARG A 165 -4.68 -1.82 -27.86
N ALA A 166 -4.66 -3.13 -28.13
CA ALA A 166 -3.71 -4.07 -27.55
C ALA A 166 -2.24 -3.71 -27.85
N VAL A 167 -1.98 -3.04 -28.98
CA VAL A 167 -0.65 -2.55 -29.37
C VAL A 167 -0.09 -1.52 -28.38
N LEU A 168 -0.95 -0.81 -27.64
CA LEU A 168 -0.54 0.19 -26.65
C LEU A 168 -0.24 -0.40 -25.27
N ALA A 169 -0.58 -1.68 -25.04
CA ALA A 169 -0.42 -2.32 -23.73
C ALA A 169 1.05 -2.41 -23.27
N PRO A 170 2.04 -2.76 -24.12
CA PRO A 170 3.43 -2.76 -23.68
C PRO A 170 3.95 -1.38 -23.29
N ALA A 171 3.51 -0.33 -23.98
CA ALA A 171 3.86 1.04 -23.63
C ALA A 171 3.25 1.44 -22.28
N ALA A 172 2.00 1.07 -22.01
CA ALA A 172 1.35 1.28 -20.71
C ALA A 172 2.07 0.50 -19.59
N GLY A 173 2.47 -0.75 -19.84
CA GLY A 173 3.26 -1.55 -18.90
C GLY A 173 4.63 -0.92 -18.61
N ALA A 174 5.31 -0.40 -19.64
CA ALA A 174 6.57 0.31 -19.46
C ALA A 174 6.40 1.61 -18.66
N LEU A 175 5.33 2.36 -18.91
CA LEU A 175 4.99 3.57 -18.16
C LEU A 175 4.69 3.29 -16.68
N LEU A 176 4.13 2.14 -16.34
CA LEU A 176 3.91 1.73 -14.95
C LEU A 176 5.22 1.48 -14.18
N LEU A 177 6.32 1.21 -14.88
CA LEU A 177 7.64 0.94 -14.28
C LEU A 177 8.63 2.12 -14.42
N ALA A 178 8.26 3.17 -15.16
CA ALA A 178 9.08 4.33 -15.43
C ALA A 178 9.05 5.35 -14.28
#